data_AF-A0A5N0YW00-F1
#
_entry.id   AF-A0A5N0YW00-F1
#
_cell.length_a   1.000
_cell.length_b   1.000
_cell.length_c   1.000
_cell.angle_alpha   90.00
_cell.angle_beta   90.00
_cell.angle_gamma   90.00
#
_symmetry.space_group_name_H-M   'P 1'
#
loop_
_entity.id
_entity.type
_entity.pdbx_description
1 polymer ?
#
loop_
_entity_poly.entity_id
_entity_poly.type
_entity_poly.pdbx_seq_one_letter_code
_entity_poly.pdbx_strand_id
1 'polypeptide(L)'
;MKKVLIVETNSYKYAGTNEATGLWLGESAEFVDELYKHNIEVDFVSPLGGFVPLWQFKVAKLFSKKVRELDELLPRYEVDNIFVSNKFKKTFPNFKITSFETGISQILTENSSK
;
A
#
# COMPACT_ATOMS: atom_id res chain seq x y z
N MET A 1 -11.69 9.39 10.50
CA MET A 1 -10.27 9.33 10.11
C MET A 1 -10.18 8.97 8.65
N LYS A 2 -9.24 9.53 7.89
CA LYS A 2 -9.05 9.22 6.48
C LYS A 2 -8.10 8.02 6.37
N LYS A 3 -8.38 7.10 5.45
CA LYS A 3 -7.62 5.86 5.27
C LYS A 3 -7.31 5.64 3.79
N VAL A 4 -6.07 5.27 3.49
CA VAL A 4 -5.56 4.97 2.15
C VAL A 4 -5.36 3.46 2.02
N LEU A 5 -5.74 2.90 0.87
CA LEU A 5 -5.47 1.51 0.53
C LEU A 5 -4.37 1.45 -0.54
N ILE A 6 -3.24 0.84 -0.22
CA ILE A 6 -2.13 0.62 -1.13
C ILE A 6 -2.24 -0.79 -1.72
N VAL A 7 -2.14 -0.91 -3.04
CA VAL A 7 -2.26 -2.19 -3.75
C VAL A 7 -0.90 -2.57 -4.33
N GLU A 8 -0.31 -3.62 -3.78
CA GLU A 8 1.02 -4.12 -4.13
C GLU A 8 0.96 -5.30 -5.10
N THR A 9 2.02 -5.47 -5.89
CA THR A 9 2.11 -6.59 -6.84
C THR A 9 2.46 -7.91 -6.16
N ASN A 10 1.91 -9.02 -6.66
CA ASN A 10 2.37 -10.37 -6.31
C ASN A 10 3.49 -10.88 -7.24
N SER A 11 3.85 -10.13 -8.28
CA SER A 11 4.87 -10.57 -9.24
C SER A 11 6.27 -10.40 -8.64
N TYR A 12 7.01 -11.51 -8.56
CA TYR A 12 8.38 -11.53 -8.05
C TYR A 12 9.44 -11.63 -9.16
N LYS A 13 9.02 -11.66 -10.44
CA LYS A 13 9.90 -11.64 -11.62
C LYS A 13 9.37 -10.73 -12.72
N TYR A 14 10.28 -10.14 -13.52
CA TYR A 14 9.89 -9.46 -14.76
C TYR A 14 9.40 -10.47 -15.78
N ALA A 15 8.31 -10.14 -16.49
CA ALA A 15 7.71 -11.02 -17.48
C ALA A 15 8.74 -11.46 -18.52
N GLY A 16 8.86 -12.78 -18.73
CA GLY A 16 9.79 -13.37 -19.69
C GLY A 16 11.26 -13.41 -19.25
N THR A 17 11.58 -13.06 -18.00
CA THR A 17 12.96 -13.12 -17.48
C THR A 17 13.06 -13.95 -16.20
N ASN A 18 14.29 -14.22 -15.77
CA ASN A 18 14.57 -14.74 -14.43
C ASN A 18 14.99 -13.65 -13.44
N GLU A 19 14.93 -12.38 -13.84
CA GLU A 19 15.29 -11.26 -12.98
C GLU A 19 14.20 -11.01 -11.94
N ALA A 20 14.62 -10.78 -10.70
CA ALA A 20 13.71 -10.51 -9.61
C ALA A 20 13.07 -9.11 -9.75
N THR A 21 11.79 -9.00 -9.44
CA THR A 21 11.05 -7.75 -9.32
C THR A 21 10.10 -7.81 -8.11
N GLY A 22 9.31 -6.77 -7.87
CA GLY A 22 8.33 -6.76 -6.80
C GLY A 22 7.88 -5.35 -6.44
N LEU A 23 7.49 -5.19 -5.18
CA LEU A 23 7.21 -3.89 -4.57
C LEU A 23 8.46 -2.99 -4.62
N TRP A 24 8.27 -1.74 -5.08
CA TRP A 24 9.32 -0.73 -5.02
C TRP A 24 9.34 -0.06 -3.63
N LEU A 25 10.09 -0.68 -2.72
CA LEU A 25 10.05 -0.34 -1.29
C LEU A 25 10.32 1.13 -0.96
N GLY A 26 11.27 1.77 -1.64
CA GLY A 26 11.61 3.18 -1.39
C GLY A 26 10.42 4.11 -1.65
N GLU A 27 9.74 3.92 -2.78
CA GLU A 27 8.59 4.73 -3.18
C GLU A 27 7.40 4.52 -2.25
N SER A 28 7.06 3.25 -1.95
CA SER A 28 5.95 2.96 -1.02
C SER A 28 6.24 3.43 0.40
N ALA A 29 7.48 3.28 0.90
CA ALA A 29 7.82 3.69 2.27
C ALA A 29 7.89 5.22 2.46
N GLU A 30 8.36 5.97 1.46
CA GLU A 30 8.32 7.44 1.49
C GLU A 30 6.88 7.95 1.43
N PHE A 31 6.06 7.35 0.56
CA PHE A 31 4.65 7.70 0.46
C PHE A 31 3.88 7.43 1.77
N VAL A 32 4.07 6.26 2.37
CA VAL A 32 3.41 5.86 3.62
C VAL A 32 3.82 6.75 4.80
N ASP A 33 5.10 7.10 4.88
CA ASP A 33 5.57 8.02 5.91
C ASP A 33 4.92 9.39 5.83
N GLU A 34 4.79 9.92 4.61
CA GLU A 34 4.11 11.19 4.42
C GLU A 34 2.65 11.10 4.89
N LEU A 35 1.95 10.00 4.56
CA LEU A 35 0.59 9.76 5.04
C LEU A 35 0.52 9.71 6.59
N TYR A 36 1.48 9.04 7.24
CA TYR A 36 1.53 8.98 8.70
C TYR A 36 1.81 10.33 9.36
N LYS A 37 2.65 11.20 8.78
CA LYS A 37 2.84 12.58 9.29
C LYS A 37 1.54 13.38 9.31
N HIS A 38 0.62 13.08 8.41
CA HIS A 38 -0.69 13.74 8.31
C HIS A 38 -1.81 12.98 9.05
N ASN A 39 -1.48 12.02 9.92
CA ASN A 39 -2.43 11.16 10.64
C ASN A 39 -3.42 10.44 9.70
N ILE A 40 -2.95 10.02 8.52
CA ILE A 40 -3.71 9.22 7.57
C ILE A 40 -3.33 7.77 7.76
N GLU A 41 -4.33 6.92 8.06
CA GLU A 41 -4.11 5.49 8.21
C GLU A 41 -3.90 4.82 6.85
N VAL A 42 -3.18 3.70 6.82
CA VAL A 42 -2.89 2.97 5.59
C VAL A 42 -3.18 1.47 5.77
N ASP A 43 -3.90 0.89 4.81
CA ASP A 43 -4.04 -0.55 4.62
C ASP A 43 -3.31 -0.97 3.34
N PHE A 44 -2.90 -2.23 3.27
CA PHE A 44 -2.20 -2.76 2.11
C PHE A 44 -2.79 -4.10 1.68
N VAL A 45 -2.86 -4.31 0.38
CA VAL A 45 -3.43 -5.52 -0.24
C VAL A 45 -2.65 -5.87 -1.51
N SER A 46 -2.84 -7.08 -2.02
CA SER A 46 -2.30 -7.49 -3.33
C SER A 46 -3.37 -8.28 -4.09
N PRO A 47 -3.32 -8.36 -5.44
CA PRO A 47 -4.35 -9.05 -6.23
C PRO A 47 -4.65 -10.49 -5.83
N LEU A 48 -3.62 -11.24 -5.40
CA LEU A 48 -3.75 -12.63 -4.96
C LEU A 48 -3.91 -12.76 -3.43
N GLY A 49 -3.82 -11.65 -2.69
CA GLY A 49 -3.58 -11.71 -1.25
C GLY A 49 -2.23 -12.36 -0.91
N GLY A 50 -2.05 -12.69 0.37
CA GLY A 50 -0.89 -13.45 0.84
C GLY A 50 0.47 -12.76 0.66
N PHE A 51 1.52 -13.58 0.68
CA PHE A 51 2.92 -13.18 0.80
C PHE A 51 3.37 -12.17 -0.25
N VAL A 52 3.72 -10.96 0.21
CA VAL A 52 4.55 -10.02 -0.54
C VAL A 52 6.02 -10.41 -0.34
N PRO A 53 6.87 -10.48 -1.38
CA PRO A 53 8.27 -10.89 -1.23
C PRO A 53 9.08 -9.99 -0.27
N LEU A 54 9.20 -10.37 1.00
CA LEU A 54 9.82 -9.55 2.07
C LEU A 54 11.36 -9.62 2.14
N TRP A 55 12.05 -10.30 1.23
CA TRP A 55 13.51 -10.44 1.31
C TRP A 55 14.22 -9.08 1.27
N GLN A 56 13.65 -8.13 0.54
CA GLN A 56 14.11 -6.74 0.44
C GLN A 56 13.95 -5.99 1.77
N PHE A 57 12.87 -6.27 2.52
CA PHE A 57 12.65 -5.71 3.87
C PHE A 57 13.70 -6.19 4.86
N LYS A 58 14.07 -7.48 4.82
CA LYS A 58 15.13 -8.02 5.71
C LYS A 58 16.47 -7.31 5.53
N VAL A 59 16.82 -6.97 4.28
CA VAL A 59 18.05 -6.22 3.97
C VAL A 59 17.89 -4.75 4.34
N ALA A 60 16.79 -4.11 3.95
CA ALA A 60 16.55 -2.69 4.21
C ALA A 60 16.38 -2.34 5.71
N LYS A 61 15.87 -3.28 6.52
CA LYS A 61 15.75 -3.17 7.98
C LYS A 61 17.08 -2.90 8.68
N LEU A 62 18.19 -3.37 8.09
CA LEU A 62 19.53 -3.16 8.64
C LEU A 62 20.00 -1.69 8.51
N PHE A 63 19.40 -0.92 7.60
CA PHE A 63 19.88 0.41 7.24
C PHE A 63 18.86 1.53 7.48
N SER A 64 17.60 1.21 7.83
CA SER A 64 16.56 2.22 8.05
C SER A 64 15.69 1.93 9.28
N LYS A 65 15.66 2.90 10.21
CA LYS A 65 14.78 2.87 11.39
C LYS A 65 13.30 2.83 11.00
N LYS A 66 12.95 3.52 9.92
CA LYS A 66 11.62 3.57 9.33
C LYS A 66 11.15 2.20 8.84
N VAL A 67 12.06 1.44 8.22
CA VAL A 67 11.80 0.07 7.75
C VAL A 67 11.65 -0.89 8.93
N ARG A 68 12.35 -0.65 10.04
CA ARG A 68 12.12 -1.40 11.30
C ARG A 68 10.73 -1.16 11.88
N GLU A 69 10.21 0.05 11.79
CA GLU A 69 8.86 0.38 12.26
C GLU A 69 7.78 -0.24 11.35
N LEU A 70 8.01 -0.24 10.02
CA LEU A 70 7.17 -0.97 9.06
C LEU A 70 7.17 -2.49 9.27
N ASP A 71 8.27 -3.07 9.78
CA ASP A 71 8.39 -4.49 10.12
C ASP A 71 7.36 -4.95 11.16
N GLU A 72 6.92 -4.05 12.06
CA GLU A 72 5.87 -4.34 13.04
C GLU A 72 4.48 -4.51 12.40
N LEU A 73 4.30 -3.97 11.20
CA LEU A 73 3.06 -4.09 10.43
C LEU A 73 3.07 -5.31 9.50
N LEU A 74 4.24 -5.85 9.15
CA LEU A 74 4.41 -6.99 8.24
C LEU A 74 3.72 -8.31 8.67
N PRO A 75 3.59 -8.65 9.97
CA PRO A 75 2.82 -9.84 10.39
C PRO A 75 1.38 -9.83 9.89
N ARG A 76 0.80 -8.64 9.64
CA ARG A 76 -0.56 -8.52 9.09
C ARG A 76 -0.65 -8.97 7.63
N TYR A 77 0.47 -9.09 6.93
CA TYR A 77 0.59 -9.53 5.54
C TYR A 77 0.97 -11.01 5.43
N GLU A 78 1.31 -11.65 6.55
CA GLU A 78 1.53 -13.10 6.61
C GLU A 78 0.20 -13.89 6.59
N VAL A 79 -0.92 -13.18 6.71
CA VAL A 79 -2.28 -13.73 6.65
C VAL A 79 -3.04 -13.19 5.45
N ASP A 80 -4.03 -13.94 4.97
CA ASP A 80 -4.81 -13.61 3.77
C ASP A 80 -5.63 -12.31 3.93
N ASN A 81 -5.12 -11.20 3.43
CA ASN A 81 -5.90 -9.98 3.21
C ASN A 81 -6.48 -9.98 1.79
N ILE A 82 -7.65 -10.59 1.64
CA ILE A 82 -8.35 -10.60 0.35
C ILE A 82 -9.13 -9.29 0.18
N PHE A 83 -8.64 -8.41 -0.69
CA PHE A 83 -9.41 -7.24 -1.11
C PHE A 83 -10.51 -7.60 -2.11
N VAL A 84 -11.62 -8.11 -1.60
CA VAL A 84 -12.80 -8.40 -2.43
C VAL A 84 -13.57 -7.11 -2.71
N SER A 85 -13.16 -6.37 -3.74
CA SER A 85 -13.87 -5.16 -4.18
C SER A 85 -15.33 -5.43 -4.58
N ASN A 86 -15.68 -6.68 -4.89
CA ASN A 86 -17.06 -7.08 -5.22
C ASN A 86 -18.04 -6.82 -4.07
N LYS A 87 -17.63 -7.05 -2.81
CA LYS A 87 -18.49 -6.76 -1.64
C LYS A 87 -18.71 -5.26 -1.51
N PHE A 88 -17.65 -4.47 -1.61
CA PHE A 88 -17.72 -3.00 -1.57
C PHE A 88 -18.62 -2.45 -2.69
N LYS A 89 -18.40 -2.86 -3.93
CA LYS A 89 -19.19 -2.43 -5.10
C LYS A 89 -20.66 -2.83 -4.99
N LYS A 90 -20.95 -4.00 -4.41
CA LYS A 90 -22.33 -4.46 -4.16
C LYS A 90 -23.01 -3.62 -3.08
N THR A 91 -22.31 -3.29 -2.00
CA THR A 91 -22.86 -2.50 -0.89
C THR A 91 -23.00 -1.02 -1.26
N PHE A 92 -22.10 -0.49 -2.08
CA PHE A 92 -22.07 0.92 -2.48
C PHE A 92 -22.07 1.07 -4.01
N PRO A 93 -23.18 0.72 -4.70
CA PRO A 93 -23.25 0.77 -6.16
C PRO A 93 -23.14 2.19 -6.72
N ASN A 94 -23.50 3.19 -5.92
CA ASN A 94 -23.43 4.61 -6.29
C ASN A 94 -22.14 5.29 -5.82
N PHE A 95 -21.16 4.53 -5.33
CA PHE A 95 -19.88 5.11 -4.91
C PHE A 95 -19.16 5.69 -6.13
N LYS A 96 -18.90 7.00 -6.11
CA LYS A 96 -18.25 7.69 -7.21
C LYS A 96 -16.75 7.36 -7.19
N ILE A 97 -16.34 6.51 -8.13
CA ILE A 97 -14.92 6.21 -8.35
C ILE A 97 -14.26 7.46 -8.94
N THR A 98 -13.13 7.88 -8.37
CA THR A 98 -12.34 9.00 -8.86
C THR A 98 -11.07 8.51 -9.56
N SER A 99 -10.53 9.31 -10.48
CA SER A 99 -9.17 9.08 -10.96
C SER A 99 -8.17 9.34 -9.83
N PHE A 100 -6.99 8.71 -9.92
CA PHE A 100 -5.93 8.90 -8.93
C PHE A 100 -5.59 10.38 -8.74
N GLU A 101 -5.36 11.12 -9.83
CA GLU A 101 -5.00 12.54 -9.74
C GLU A 101 -6.11 13.38 -9.11
N THR A 102 -7.36 13.09 -9.45
CA THR A 102 -8.54 13.76 -8.86
C THR A 102 -8.63 13.49 -7.36
N GLY A 103 -8.45 12.23 -6.96
CA GLY A 103 -8.48 11.82 -5.56
C GLY A 103 -7.40 12.50 -4.73
N ILE A 104 -6.16 12.50 -5.20
CA ILE A 104 -5.03 13.15 -4.52
C ILE A 104 -5.26 14.66 -4.41
N SER A 105 -5.71 15.30 -5.50
CA SER A 105 -5.96 16.75 -5.53
C SER A 105 -7.03 17.16 -4.51
N GLN A 106 -8.12 16.40 -4.39
CA GLN A 106 -9.17 16.65 -3.39
C GLN A 106 -8.66 16.50 -1.95
N ILE A 107 -7.88 15.44 -1.67
CA ILE A 107 -7.32 15.20 -0.34
C ILE A 107 -6.41 16.36 0.10
N LEU A 108 -5.51 16.80 -0.79
CA LEU A 108 -4.58 17.90 -0.51
C LEU A 108 -5.28 19.24 -0.32
N THR A 109 -6.34 19.50 -1.09
CA THR A 109 -7.12 20.75 -1.01
C THR A 109 -7.93 20.83 0.29
N GLU A 110 -8.55 19.73 0.70
CA GLU A 110 -9.30 19.66 1.96
C GLU A 110 -8.41 19.83 3.20
N ASN A 111 -7.15 19.37 3.14
CA ASN A 111 -6.20 19.53 4.23
C ASN A 111 -5.58 20.93 4.31
N SER A 112 -5.55 21.67 3.19
CA SER A 112 -5.01 23.04 3.14
C SER A 112 -6.02 24.11 3.59
N SER A 113 -7.29 23.73 3.74
CA SER A 113 -8.40 24.63 4.12
C SER A 113 -8.78 24.55 5.61
N LYS A 114 -7.97 23.87 6.43
CA LYS A 114 -8.11 23.77 7.89
C LYS A 114 -6.93 24.44 8.57
#